data_AF-A0A0G8ER90-F1
#
_entry.id   AF-A0A0G8ER90-F1
#
_cell.length_a   1.000
_cell.length_b   1.000
_cell.length_c   1.000
_cell.angle_alpha   90.00
_cell.angle_beta   90.00
_cell.angle_gamma   90.00
#
_symmetry.space_group_name_H-M   'P 1'
#
loop_
_entity.id
_entity.type
_entity.pdbx_description
1 polymer ?
#
loop_
_entity_poly.entity_id
_entity_poly.type
_entity_poly.pdbx_seq_one_letter_code
_entity_poly.pdbx_strand_id
1 'polypeptide(L)'
;MAAGDGEWISDKGWKWPTKSGRITDTFDAVRGGKQHNAVDIGAMTAGKAGDPVWSMEAGIVTAQTGNVNGGGLGVYIDHGNGIVSRYLHLSKISVASGTMVTKGQIIGEMGGSNYDRDTGLLNMNGYAVHLDFQIRINDQPTDPMKFFKKNDDPGLSSGGSPTMTNAKRQKVLEEAKKWLGQGKVRYVLGDRNPPGGTSDCSGFTQYVFRTSIGVQLGDWTGAQVGQGKQVPDINHAQPGDLIFYENPGHVAIYMGNQKMIHIGDNKGVQITGLNYTARGQHMTQIRNVID
;
A
#
# COMPACT_ATOMS: atom_id res chain seq x y z
N MET A 1 15.98 -28.59 3.99
CA MET A 1 14.78 -28.24 4.77
C MET A 1 14.11 -27.06 4.07
N ALA A 2 12.88 -27.24 3.60
CA ALA A 2 12.15 -26.21 2.86
C ALA A 2 11.69 -25.11 3.84
N ALA A 3 12.23 -23.91 3.71
CA ALA A 3 11.78 -22.74 4.47
C ALA A 3 10.46 -22.26 3.86
N GLY A 4 9.35 -22.85 4.30
CA GLY A 4 8.03 -22.26 4.19
C GLY A 4 7.86 -21.20 5.27
N ASP A 5 7.27 -20.08 4.86
CA ASP A 5 6.35 -19.27 5.68
C ASP A 5 6.96 -18.18 6.60
N GLY A 6 8.12 -17.63 6.25
CA GLY A 6 8.53 -16.31 6.75
C GLY A 6 7.73 -15.19 6.09
N GLU A 7 6.59 -14.79 6.67
CA GLU A 7 5.76 -13.68 6.18
C GLU A 7 6.56 -12.36 6.23
N TRP A 8 7.00 -11.86 5.08
CA TRP A 8 7.50 -10.50 5.00
C TRP A 8 6.35 -9.53 5.24
N ILE A 9 6.44 -8.78 6.34
CA ILE A 9 5.46 -7.79 6.75
C ILE A 9 5.90 -6.40 6.30
N SER A 10 4.92 -5.56 5.97
CA SER A 10 5.16 -4.18 5.56
C SER A 10 4.41 -3.19 6.44
N ASP A 11 5.14 -2.18 6.93
CA ASP A 11 4.57 -1.06 7.69
C ASP A 11 3.63 -0.19 6.81
N LYS A 12 3.67 -0.36 5.48
CA LYS A 12 2.74 0.26 4.52
C LYS A 12 1.55 -0.63 4.14
N GLY A 13 1.46 -1.84 4.71
CA GLY A 13 0.44 -2.83 4.37
C GLY A 13 0.62 -3.45 2.98
N TRP A 14 1.78 -3.25 2.35
CA TRP A 14 2.14 -3.80 1.06
C TRP A 14 2.38 -5.31 1.13
N LYS A 15 2.06 -6.00 0.04
CA LYS A 15 2.21 -7.45 -0.08
C LYS A 15 3.59 -7.80 -0.62
N TRP A 16 4.29 -8.70 0.07
CA TRP A 16 5.51 -9.32 -0.46
C TRP A 16 5.23 -10.09 -1.75
N PRO A 17 6.05 -9.92 -2.81
CA PRO A 17 5.63 -10.18 -4.19
C PRO A 17 5.72 -11.64 -4.62
N THR A 18 6.20 -12.55 -3.78
CA THR A 18 6.25 -13.98 -4.08
C THR A 18 6.19 -14.79 -2.78
N LYS A 19 6.09 -16.12 -2.87
CA LYS A 19 6.05 -16.99 -1.70
C LYS A 19 7.42 -17.08 -1.00
N SER A 20 8.50 -16.99 -1.77
CA SER A 20 9.86 -17.12 -1.26
C SER A 20 10.31 -15.89 -0.48
N GLY A 21 10.96 -16.10 0.66
CA GLY A 21 11.67 -15.06 1.41
C GLY A 21 13.20 -15.07 1.21
N ARG A 22 13.69 -15.80 0.21
CA ARG A 22 15.12 -16.01 -0.04
C ARG A 22 15.70 -14.84 -0.82
N ILE A 23 16.25 -13.86 -0.11
CA ILE A 23 17.02 -12.78 -0.74
C ILE A 23 18.33 -13.37 -1.26
N THR A 24 18.55 -13.28 -2.57
CA THR A 24 19.76 -13.75 -3.24
C THR A 24 20.71 -12.61 -3.60
N ASP A 25 20.20 -11.38 -3.71
CA ASP A 25 21.03 -10.17 -3.80
C ASP A 25 20.30 -8.93 -3.28
N THR A 26 21.06 -7.93 -2.81
CA THR A 26 20.54 -6.72 -2.15
C THR A 26 20.64 -5.47 -3.02
N PHE A 27 19.88 -4.42 -2.66
CA PHE A 27 19.78 -3.15 -3.40
C PHE A 27 21.09 -2.36 -3.52
N ASP A 28 22.04 -2.57 -2.62
CA ASP A 28 23.33 -1.86 -2.66
C ASP A 28 24.45 -2.71 -3.26
N ALA A 29 24.14 -3.88 -3.81
CA ALA A 29 25.14 -4.71 -4.45
C ALA A 29 25.74 -4.01 -5.68
N VAL A 30 27.07 -4.06 -5.80
CA VAL A 30 27.80 -3.47 -6.93
C VAL A 30 28.22 -4.60 -7.86
N ARG A 31 27.70 -4.59 -9.10
CA ARG A 31 28.06 -5.55 -10.16
C ARG A 31 28.78 -4.80 -11.28
N GLY A 32 30.06 -5.09 -11.50
CA GLY A 32 30.85 -4.47 -12.58
C GLY A 32 30.88 -2.93 -12.54
N GLY A 33 30.83 -2.33 -11.34
CA GLY A 33 30.80 -0.88 -11.15
C GLY A 33 29.42 -0.22 -11.26
N LYS A 34 28.33 -1.00 -11.40
CA LYS A 34 26.94 -0.49 -11.41
C LYS A 34 26.18 -0.96 -10.17
N GLN A 35 25.42 -0.05 -9.58
CA GLN A 35 24.56 -0.33 -8.42
C GLN A 35 23.32 -1.13 -8.85
N HIS A 36 22.99 -2.14 -8.05
CA HIS A 36 21.87 -3.04 -8.25
C HIS A 36 20.57 -2.44 -7.72
N ASN A 37 19.79 -1.76 -8.56
CA ASN A 37 18.59 -1.00 -8.13
C ASN A 37 17.35 -1.86 -7.78
N ALA A 38 17.56 -3.06 -7.24
CA ALA A 38 16.54 -4.06 -6.97
C ALA A 38 16.91 -4.95 -5.78
N VAL A 39 15.95 -5.73 -5.32
CA VAL A 39 16.19 -6.88 -4.45
C VAL A 39 15.92 -8.14 -5.27
N ASP A 40 16.90 -9.04 -5.33
CA ASP A 40 16.74 -10.33 -6.01
C ASP A 40 16.17 -11.34 -5.02
N ILE A 41 15.00 -11.90 -5.36
CA ILE A 41 14.29 -12.88 -4.54
C ILE A 41 14.32 -14.22 -5.27
N GLY A 42 15.12 -15.16 -4.77
CA GLY A 42 15.24 -16.49 -5.36
C GLY A 42 13.96 -17.32 -5.21
N ALA A 43 13.73 -18.26 -6.13
CA ALA A 43 12.58 -19.16 -6.08
C ALA A 43 12.52 -20.03 -4.80
N MET A 44 11.33 -20.53 -4.47
CA MET A 44 11.04 -21.49 -3.40
C MET A 44 11.91 -22.74 -3.52
N THR A 45 12.00 -23.28 -4.75
CA THR A 45 12.92 -24.35 -5.09
C THR A 45 14.02 -23.75 -5.96
N ALA A 46 15.25 -23.73 -5.47
CA ALA A 46 16.38 -23.17 -6.20
C ALA A 46 16.49 -23.81 -7.60
N GLY A 47 16.60 -22.97 -8.64
CA GLY A 47 16.69 -23.42 -10.02
C GLY A 47 15.36 -23.79 -10.69
N LYS A 48 14.22 -23.70 -9.98
CA LYS A 48 12.89 -24.01 -10.55
C LYS A 48 12.04 -22.74 -10.70
N ALA A 49 11.76 -22.38 -11.96
CA ALA A 49 10.85 -21.30 -12.32
C ALA A 49 9.37 -21.66 -12.10
N GLY A 50 8.49 -20.67 -12.22
CA GLY A 50 7.03 -20.87 -12.15
C GLY A 50 6.38 -20.44 -10.84
N ASP A 51 7.16 -20.00 -9.84
CA ASP A 51 6.58 -19.48 -8.61
C ASP A 51 5.67 -18.27 -8.91
N PRO A 52 4.47 -18.18 -8.31
CA PRO A 52 3.58 -17.07 -8.57
C PRO A 52 4.19 -15.74 -8.10
N VAL A 53 4.01 -14.71 -8.92
CA VAL A 53 4.38 -13.33 -8.62
C VAL A 53 3.09 -12.52 -8.44
N TRP A 54 3.01 -11.79 -7.31
CA TRP A 54 1.85 -11.02 -6.90
C TRP A 54 2.11 -9.51 -6.98
N SER A 55 1.07 -8.74 -7.28
CA SER A 55 1.10 -7.29 -7.14
C SER A 55 1.27 -6.89 -5.67
N MET A 56 2.20 -5.97 -5.43
CA MET A 56 2.54 -5.44 -4.11
C MET A 56 1.37 -4.66 -3.51
N GLU A 57 0.67 -3.90 -4.35
CA GLU A 57 -0.48 -3.07 -4.00
C GLU A 57 -1.40 -2.94 -5.23
N ALA A 58 -2.62 -2.44 -5.07
CA ALA A 58 -3.47 -2.13 -6.22
C ALA A 58 -2.83 -1.04 -7.11
N GLY A 59 -3.08 -1.08 -8.41
CA GLY A 59 -2.51 -0.11 -9.35
C GLY A 59 -2.87 -0.41 -10.80
N ILE A 60 -2.37 0.42 -11.71
CA ILE A 60 -2.54 0.25 -13.15
C ILE A 60 -1.25 -0.33 -13.77
N VAL A 61 -1.40 -1.40 -14.56
CA VAL A 61 -0.29 -1.98 -15.31
C VAL A 61 0.11 -1.00 -16.41
N THR A 62 1.37 -0.60 -16.43
CA THR A 62 1.86 0.45 -17.34
C THR A 62 2.21 -0.08 -18.72
N ALA A 63 2.39 0.80 -19.70
CA ALA A 63 2.77 0.47 -21.07
C ALA A 63 4.18 -0.12 -21.20
N GLN A 64 5.01 0.00 -20.17
CA GLN A 64 6.35 -0.57 -20.07
C GLN A 64 6.35 -2.08 -19.78
N THR A 65 5.19 -2.66 -19.44
CA THR A 65 5.03 -4.10 -19.22
C THR A 65 5.20 -4.86 -20.53
N GLY A 66 5.99 -5.94 -20.51
CA GLY A 66 6.32 -6.70 -21.71
C GLY A 66 7.78 -7.14 -21.71
N ASN A 67 8.44 -7.08 -22.87
CA ASN A 67 9.87 -7.39 -22.98
C ASN A 67 10.71 -6.14 -22.70
N VAL A 68 11.49 -6.20 -21.63
CA VAL A 68 12.24 -5.08 -21.07
C VAL A 68 13.73 -5.30 -21.33
N ASN A 69 14.39 -4.29 -21.89
CA ASN A 69 15.83 -4.37 -22.18
C ASN A 69 16.63 -4.64 -20.89
N GLY A 70 17.41 -5.72 -20.87
CA GLY A 70 18.16 -6.18 -19.71
C GLY A 70 17.31 -6.77 -18.56
N GLY A 71 15.98 -6.65 -18.61
CA GLY A 71 15.05 -7.16 -17.59
C GLY A 71 14.28 -8.42 -18.00
N GLY A 72 14.34 -8.84 -19.26
CA GLY A 72 13.53 -9.94 -19.76
C GLY A 72 12.04 -9.58 -19.75
N LEU A 73 11.15 -10.55 -19.51
CA LEU A 73 9.75 -10.21 -19.29
C LEU A 73 9.57 -9.50 -17.95
N GLY A 74 8.84 -8.39 -17.96
CA GLY A 74 8.58 -7.64 -16.75
C GLY A 74 7.20 -7.01 -16.70
N VAL A 75 6.68 -6.88 -15.48
CA VAL A 75 5.44 -6.16 -15.17
C VAL A 75 5.78 -4.90 -14.38
N TYR A 76 5.15 -3.79 -14.76
CA TYR A 76 5.37 -2.48 -14.17
C TYR A 76 4.00 -1.95 -13.74
N ILE A 77 3.85 -1.63 -12.46
CA ILE A 77 2.57 -1.20 -11.91
C ILE A 77 2.73 0.16 -11.27
N ASP A 78 1.96 1.14 -11.77
CA ASP A 78 1.82 2.44 -11.15
C ASP A 78 0.72 2.37 -10.09
N HIS A 79 1.12 2.63 -8.85
CA HIS A 79 0.25 2.62 -7.67
C HIS A 79 -0.29 4.03 -7.33
N GLY A 80 0.06 5.03 -8.13
CA GLY A 80 -0.15 6.45 -7.86
C GLY A 80 0.89 7.03 -6.91
N ASN A 81 0.83 8.35 -6.67
CA ASN A 81 1.78 9.09 -5.82
C ASN A 81 3.26 8.94 -6.21
N GLY A 82 3.53 8.74 -7.51
CA GLY A 82 4.88 8.49 -7.99
C GLY A 82 5.47 7.15 -7.53
N ILE A 83 4.65 6.24 -6.99
CA ILE A 83 5.08 4.92 -6.54
C ILE A 83 4.87 3.92 -7.67
N VAL A 84 5.96 3.33 -8.14
CA VAL A 84 5.94 2.29 -9.17
C VAL A 84 6.66 1.05 -8.64
N SER A 85 6.03 -0.11 -8.76
CA SER A 85 6.71 -1.39 -8.57
C SER A 85 7.07 -2.01 -9.91
N ARG A 86 8.20 -2.73 -9.94
CA ARG A 86 8.65 -3.48 -11.13
C ARG A 86 9.00 -4.90 -10.73
N TYR A 87 8.58 -5.83 -11.58
CA TYR A 87 8.73 -7.26 -11.41
C TYR A 87 9.41 -7.79 -12.67
N LEU A 88 10.73 -7.98 -12.63
CA LEU A 88 11.51 -8.36 -13.79
C LEU A 88 11.89 -9.84 -13.76
N HIS A 89 12.45 -10.31 -14.86
CA HIS A 89 12.91 -11.69 -15.02
C HIS A 89 11.79 -12.72 -14.88
N LEU A 90 10.57 -12.37 -15.32
CA LEU A 90 9.43 -13.28 -15.31
C LEU A 90 9.58 -14.34 -16.42
N SER A 91 9.05 -15.53 -16.17
CA SER A 91 8.85 -16.55 -17.23
C SER A 91 7.56 -16.30 -18.00
N LYS A 92 6.57 -15.67 -17.37
CA LYS A 92 5.25 -15.40 -17.93
C LYS A 92 4.62 -14.15 -17.32
N ILE A 93 3.93 -13.39 -18.15
CA ILE A 93 3.08 -12.27 -17.74
C ILE A 93 1.62 -12.72 -17.81
N SER A 94 0.85 -12.45 -16.76
CA SER A 94 -0.56 -12.85 -16.63
C SER A 94 -1.54 -11.66 -16.72
N VAL A 95 -1.04 -10.45 -16.95
CA VAL A 95 -1.83 -9.21 -17.01
C VAL A 95 -1.42 -8.34 -18.21
N ALA A 96 -2.36 -7.59 -18.76
CA ALA A 96 -2.12 -6.70 -19.89
C ALA A 96 -1.91 -5.25 -19.44
N SER A 97 -1.11 -4.48 -20.19
CA SER A 97 -0.99 -3.03 -20.00
C SER A 97 -2.34 -2.32 -20.04
N GLY A 98 -2.49 -1.27 -19.22
CA GLY A 98 -3.73 -0.53 -19.03
C GLY A 98 -4.71 -1.20 -18.04
N THR A 99 -4.45 -2.43 -17.60
CA THR A 99 -5.35 -3.15 -16.70
C THR A 99 -5.15 -2.72 -15.25
N MET A 100 -6.26 -2.57 -14.51
CA MET A 100 -6.23 -2.38 -13.06
C MET A 100 -6.02 -3.73 -12.37
N VAL A 101 -5.09 -3.79 -11.43
CA VAL A 101 -4.87 -4.95 -10.57
C VAL A 101 -5.12 -4.62 -9.11
N THR A 102 -5.49 -5.63 -8.31
CA THR A 102 -5.62 -5.50 -6.86
C THR A 102 -4.35 -5.96 -6.13
N LYS A 103 -4.16 -5.53 -4.88
CA LYS A 103 -3.08 -6.05 -4.02
C LYS A 103 -3.19 -7.57 -3.92
N GLY A 104 -2.07 -8.27 -4.10
CA GLY A 104 -2.00 -9.72 -4.03
C GLY A 104 -2.54 -10.45 -5.26
N GLN A 105 -3.03 -9.73 -6.28
CA GLN A 105 -3.40 -10.35 -7.55
C GLN A 105 -2.17 -10.97 -8.22
N ILE A 106 -2.30 -12.18 -8.77
CA ILE A 106 -1.24 -12.82 -9.56
C ILE A 106 -1.05 -12.02 -10.86
N ILE A 107 0.19 -11.61 -11.12
CA ILE A 107 0.57 -10.79 -12.28
C ILE A 107 1.53 -11.52 -13.23
N GLY A 108 2.11 -12.63 -12.79
CA GLY A 108 3.01 -13.44 -13.59
C GLY A 108 3.59 -14.61 -12.82
N GLU A 109 4.59 -15.24 -13.42
CA GLU A 109 5.34 -16.35 -12.87
C GLU A 109 6.84 -16.01 -12.89
N MET A 110 7.55 -16.36 -11.81
CA MET A 110 8.97 -16.08 -11.65
C MET A 110 9.80 -16.89 -12.66
N GLY A 111 10.75 -16.24 -13.30
CA GLY A 111 11.76 -16.85 -14.17
C GLY A 111 13.17 -16.57 -13.64
N GLY A 112 14.05 -16.07 -14.50
CA GLY A 112 15.41 -15.67 -14.13
C GLY A 112 16.04 -14.81 -15.21
N SER A 113 17.15 -14.14 -14.88
CA SER A 113 17.81 -13.17 -15.76
C SER A 113 18.29 -13.73 -17.10
N ASN A 114 18.46 -15.06 -17.20
CA ASN A 114 18.83 -15.79 -18.42
C ASN A 114 17.84 -16.93 -18.76
N TYR A 115 16.57 -16.77 -18.38
CA TYR A 115 15.53 -17.75 -18.71
C TYR A 115 15.20 -17.68 -20.20
N ASP A 116 15.46 -18.77 -20.94
CA ASP A 116 15.03 -18.92 -22.32
C ASP A 116 13.58 -19.41 -22.36
N ARG A 117 12.72 -18.57 -22.94
CA ARG A 117 11.27 -18.80 -23.03
C ARG A 117 10.89 -19.85 -24.07
N ASP A 118 11.70 -20.02 -25.11
CA ASP A 118 11.37 -20.88 -26.26
C ASP A 118 11.78 -22.32 -25.98
N THR A 119 12.87 -22.50 -25.24
CA THR A 119 13.37 -23.82 -24.84
C THR A 119 12.97 -24.21 -23.42
N GLY A 120 12.56 -23.24 -22.59
CA GLY A 120 12.30 -23.44 -21.16
C GLY A 120 13.57 -23.74 -20.36
N LEU A 121 14.75 -23.60 -20.96
CA LEU A 121 16.03 -23.93 -20.36
C LEU A 121 16.61 -22.74 -19.59
N LEU A 122 17.28 -23.08 -18.49
CA LEU A 122 18.09 -22.16 -17.70
C LEU A 122 19.56 -22.51 -17.92
N ASN A 123 20.41 -21.51 -18.19
CA ASN A 123 21.84 -21.73 -18.10
C ASN A 123 22.24 -21.81 -16.62
N MET A 124 22.54 -23.02 -16.14
CA MET A 124 22.89 -23.30 -14.74
C MET A 124 24.29 -22.77 -14.34
N ASN A 125 25.02 -22.10 -15.24
CA ASN A 125 26.31 -21.46 -14.94
C ASN A 125 26.13 -20.09 -14.25
N GLY A 126 25.55 -20.09 -13.05
CA GLY A 126 25.66 -18.99 -12.10
C GLY A 126 24.54 -17.94 -12.08
N TYR A 127 23.47 -18.09 -12.87
CA TYR A 127 22.29 -17.22 -12.82
C TYR A 127 21.06 -18.03 -12.39
N ALA A 128 20.66 -17.86 -11.13
CA ALA A 128 19.56 -18.62 -10.54
C ALA A 128 18.18 -18.08 -10.96
N VAL A 129 17.15 -18.90 -10.87
CA VAL A 129 15.75 -18.45 -10.93
C VAL A 129 15.49 -17.47 -9.78
N HIS A 130 15.12 -16.24 -10.11
CA HIS A 130 14.83 -15.17 -9.17
C HIS A 130 13.85 -14.16 -9.78
N LEU A 131 13.21 -13.40 -8.89
CA LEU A 131 12.50 -12.17 -9.20
C LEU A 131 13.41 -10.99 -8.87
N ASP A 132 13.69 -10.14 -9.85
CA ASP A 132 14.22 -8.78 -9.61
C ASP A 132 13.02 -7.89 -9.26
N PHE A 133 12.95 -7.47 -8.00
CA PHE A 133 11.86 -6.66 -7.46
C PHE A 133 12.35 -5.25 -7.15
N GLN A 134 11.72 -4.25 -7.77
CA GLN A 134 12.06 -2.84 -7.61
C GLN A 134 10.88 -2.04 -7.09
N ILE A 135 11.20 -1.06 -6.25
CA ILE A 135 10.29 0.03 -5.90
C ILE A 135 10.93 1.34 -6.36
N ARG A 136 10.12 2.19 -6.97
CA ARG A 136 10.48 3.56 -7.30
C ARG A 136 9.51 4.53 -6.68
N ILE A 137 10.05 5.61 -6.11
CA ILE A 137 9.29 6.73 -5.56
C ILE A 137 9.76 7.98 -6.28
N ASN A 138 8.85 8.66 -6.98
CA ASN A 138 9.17 9.82 -7.83
C ASN A 138 10.31 9.51 -8.80
N ASP A 139 10.18 8.37 -9.50
CA ASP A 139 11.16 7.78 -10.42
C ASP A 139 12.52 7.36 -9.85
N GLN A 140 12.79 7.64 -8.56
CA GLN A 140 14.03 7.24 -7.90
C GLN A 140 13.95 5.79 -7.40
N PRO A 141 14.93 4.91 -7.76
CA PRO A 141 15.07 3.61 -7.13
C PRO A 141 15.15 3.73 -5.62
N THR A 142 14.32 2.95 -4.92
CA THR A 142 14.26 2.93 -3.46
C THR A 142 14.35 1.49 -3.01
N ASP A 143 15.27 1.22 -2.07
CA ASP A 143 15.43 -0.11 -1.46
C ASP A 143 14.09 -0.67 -0.94
N PRO A 144 13.57 -1.77 -1.53
CA PRO A 144 12.37 -2.43 -1.05
C PRO A 144 12.44 -2.86 0.41
N MET A 145 13.64 -3.18 0.92
CA MET A 145 13.83 -3.68 2.28
C MET A 145 13.53 -2.61 3.35
N LYS A 146 13.45 -1.33 2.98
CA LYS A 146 12.94 -0.26 3.86
C LYS A 146 11.48 -0.45 4.23
N PHE A 147 10.72 -1.20 3.43
CA PHE A 147 9.28 -1.39 3.59
C PHE A 147 8.91 -2.81 4.00
N PHE A 148 9.84 -3.77 3.96
CA PHE A 148 9.58 -5.17 4.24
C PHE A 148 10.55 -5.72 5.28
N LYS A 149 10.01 -6.38 6.31
CA LYS A 149 10.79 -7.01 7.38
C LYS A 149 10.39 -8.49 7.51
N LYS A 150 11.36 -9.37 7.80
CA LYS A 150 11.07 -10.80 8.07
C LYS A 150 10.38 -10.94 9.42
N ASN A 151 9.44 -11.87 9.50
CA ASN A 151 8.76 -12.23 10.76
C ASN A 151 9.64 -12.99 11.76
N ASP A 152 10.92 -13.26 11.43
CA ASP A 152 11.85 -14.05 12.25
C ASP A 152 12.89 -13.19 12.99
N ASP A 153 12.70 -11.88 13.08
CA ASP A 153 13.49 -11.03 13.97
C ASP A 153 13.16 -11.44 15.43
N PRO A 154 14.13 -11.89 16.25
CA PRO A 154 13.89 -12.38 17.62
C PRO A 154 13.25 -11.35 18.57
N GLY A 155 13.01 -10.12 18.11
CA GLY A 155 12.16 -9.13 18.77
C GLY A 155 10.64 -9.36 18.64
N LEU A 156 10.15 -10.25 17.77
CA LEU A 156 8.71 -10.54 17.65
C LEU A 156 8.44 -12.05 17.54
N SER A 157 8.09 -12.63 18.68
CA SER A 157 7.42 -13.92 18.79
C SER A 157 6.21 -14.02 17.85
N SER A 158 6.16 -15.14 17.12
CA SER A 158 4.98 -15.81 16.55
C SER A 158 3.63 -15.33 17.11
N GLY A 159 2.73 -14.92 16.23
CA GLY A 159 1.36 -14.53 16.58
C GLY A 159 1.26 -13.12 17.19
N GLY A 160 1.87 -12.13 16.55
CA GLY A 160 1.79 -10.74 17.00
C GLY A 160 0.52 -10.06 16.51
N SER A 161 -0.39 -9.73 17.42
CA SER A 161 -1.37 -8.66 17.22
C SER A 161 -0.68 -7.44 16.58
N PRO A 162 -1.34 -6.69 15.69
CA PRO A 162 -0.74 -5.52 15.08
C PRO A 162 -0.15 -4.62 16.18
N THR A 163 1.01 -3.99 15.94
CA THR A 163 1.59 -3.01 16.90
C THR A 163 0.46 -2.14 17.41
N MET A 164 0.40 -1.79 18.71
CA MET A 164 -0.78 -1.10 19.26
C MET A 164 -1.23 0.08 18.39
N THR A 165 -0.29 0.80 17.77
CA THR A 165 -0.50 1.78 16.70
C THR A 165 -1.19 1.21 15.44
N ASN A 166 -0.62 0.20 14.77
CA ASN A 166 -1.24 -0.40 13.58
C ASN A 166 -2.60 -1.04 13.88
N ALA A 167 -2.77 -1.59 15.10
CA ALA A 167 -4.03 -2.16 15.56
C ALA A 167 -5.09 -1.06 15.72
N LYS A 168 -4.70 0.07 16.31
CA LYS A 168 -5.57 1.25 16.44
C LYS A 168 -5.97 1.79 15.08
N ARG A 169 -5.03 1.93 14.13
CA ARG A 169 -5.30 2.37 12.76
C ARG A 169 -6.30 1.47 12.05
N GLN A 170 -6.11 0.15 12.16
CA GLN A 170 -7.04 -0.82 11.57
C GLN A 170 -8.43 -0.71 12.19
N LYS A 171 -8.54 -0.62 13.52
CA LYS A 171 -9.81 -0.43 14.23
C LYS A 171 -10.54 0.84 13.79
N VAL A 172 -9.82 1.95 13.60
CA VAL A 172 -10.39 3.22 13.08
C VAL A 172 -11.02 3.00 11.71
N LEU A 173 -10.32 2.34 10.79
CA LEU A 173 -10.81 2.12 9.42
C LEU A 173 -11.95 1.10 9.38
N GLU A 174 -11.89 0.04 10.18
CA GLU A 174 -12.96 -0.95 10.30
C GLU A 174 -14.24 -0.31 10.86
N GLU A 175 -14.10 0.52 11.90
CA GLU A 175 -15.22 1.26 12.46
C GLU A 175 -15.83 2.22 11.43
N ALA A 176 -15.01 3.03 10.75
CA ALA A 176 -15.48 3.94 9.71
C ALA A 176 -16.23 3.20 8.58
N LYS A 177 -15.74 2.02 8.16
CA LYS A 177 -16.34 1.22 7.09
C LYS A 177 -17.73 0.68 7.42
N LYS A 178 -18.09 0.45 8.69
CA LYS A 178 -19.44 -0.02 9.07
C LYS A 178 -20.54 0.90 8.56
N TRP A 179 -20.23 2.19 8.50
CA TRP A 179 -21.16 3.25 8.13
C TRP A 179 -21.26 3.49 6.63
N LEU A 180 -20.47 2.78 5.80
CA LEU A 180 -20.50 2.93 4.34
C LEU A 180 -21.86 2.58 3.74
N GLY A 181 -22.32 3.45 2.84
CA GLY A 181 -23.53 3.26 2.05
C GLY A 181 -24.41 4.51 2.06
N GLN A 182 -25.03 4.79 0.92
CA GLN A 182 -26.02 5.87 0.81
C GLN A 182 -27.20 5.59 1.75
N GLY A 183 -27.63 6.62 2.48
CA GLY A 183 -28.80 6.55 3.37
C GLY A 183 -28.54 5.98 4.78
N LYS A 184 -27.37 5.40 5.07
CA LYS A 184 -27.06 4.92 6.43
C LYS A 184 -26.81 6.04 7.43
N VAL A 185 -26.06 7.06 7.00
CA VAL A 185 -25.80 8.27 7.78
C VAL A 185 -26.02 9.47 6.87
N ARG A 186 -26.98 10.32 7.21
CA ARG A 186 -27.26 11.57 6.51
C ARG A 186 -26.38 12.69 7.05
N TYR A 187 -25.85 13.51 6.16
CA TYR A 187 -25.09 14.68 6.57
C TYR A 187 -26.02 15.71 7.26
N VAL A 188 -25.73 16.03 8.52
CA VAL A 188 -26.43 17.07 9.29
C VAL A 188 -25.37 17.88 10.04
N LEU A 189 -25.20 19.15 9.66
CA LEU A 189 -24.18 20.03 10.25
C LEU A 189 -24.35 20.13 11.76
N GLY A 190 -23.26 19.92 12.50
CA GLY A 190 -23.21 19.95 13.96
C GLY A 190 -23.60 18.63 14.65
N ASP A 191 -24.09 17.64 13.90
CA ASP A 191 -24.53 16.36 14.46
C ASP A 191 -23.39 15.33 14.56
N ARG A 192 -23.47 14.41 15.52
CA ARG A 192 -22.41 13.45 15.87
C ARG A 192 -22.96 12.06 16.19
N ASN A 193 -24.12 11.71 15.62
CA ASN A 193 -24.86 10.48 15.91
C ASN A 193 -24.95 9.51 14.72
N PRO A 194 -23.83 8.97 14.19
CA PRO A 194 -23.89 7.95 13.15
C PRO A 194 -24.86 6.78 13.44
N PRO A 195 -24.95 6.23 14.68
CA PRO A 195 -25.94 5.20 15.02
C PRO A 195 -27.40 5.63 14.89
N GLY A 196 -27.70 6.90 15.16
CA GLY A 196 -29.02 7.49 14.90
C GLY A 196 -29.25 7.90 13.44
N GLY A 197 -28.27 7.65 12.56
CA GLY A 197 -28.38 7.89 11.12
C GLY A 197 -28.03 9.31 10.69
N THR A 198 -27.42 10.14 11.53
CA THR A 198 -27.10 11.53 11.20
C THR A 198 -25.75 11.98 11.77
N SER A 199 -24.95 12.71 11.00
CA SER A 199 -23.66 13.24 11.45
C SER A 199 -23.14 14.33 10.52
N ASP A 200 -22.24 15.20 10.97
CA ASP A 200 -21.35 15.98 10.10
C ASP A 200 -19.96 15.33 9.96
N CYS A 201 -19.06 15.97 9.20
CA CYS A 201 -17.72 15.45 8.96
C CYS A 201 -16.88 15.29 10.24
N SER A 202 -16.89 16.30 11.10
CA SER A 202 -16.17 16.28 12.39
C SER A 202 -16.82 15.38 13.44
N GLY A 203 -18.15 15.26 13.43
CA GLY A 203 -18.91 14.34 14.26
C GLY A 203 -18.67 12.89 13.87
N PHE A 204 -18.50 12.63 12.57
CA PHE A 204 -18.22 11.29 12.07
C PHE A 204 -16.82 10.84 12.49
N THR A 205 -15.81 11.68 12.30
CA THR A 205 -14.44 11.38 12.76
C THR A 205 -14.41 11.26 14.29
N GLN A 206 -15.06 12.17 15.03
CA GLN A 206 -15.15 12.06 16.49
C GLN A 206 -15.76 10.73 16.93
N TYR A 207 -16.88 10.33 16.34
CA TYR A 207 -17.55 9.08 16.66
C TYR A 207 -16.65 7.87 16.38
N VAL A 208 -16.03 7.82 15.19
CA VAL A 208 -15.16 6.71 14.80
C VAL A 208 -14.01 6.55 15.79
N PHE A 209 -13.23 7.61 16.03
CA PHE A 209 -12.04 7.54 16.88
C PHE A 209 -12.36 7.25 18.35
N ARG A 210 -13.45 7.84 18.87
CA ARG A 210 -13.93 7.58 20.23
C ARG A 210 -14.32 6.11 20.38
N THR A 211 -15.09 5.58 19.43
CA THR A 211 -15.66 4.22 19.51
C THR A 211 -14.62 3.15 19.24
N SER A 212 -13.70 3.38 18.29
CA SER A 212 -12.74 2.37 17.86
C SER A 212 -11.53 2.25 18.79
N ILE A 213 -11.03 3.39 19.29
CA ILE A 213 -9.74 3.46 20.00
C ILE A 213 -9.73 4.39 21.22
N GLY A 214 -10.87 5.00 21.57
CA GLY A 214 -10.98 5.87 22.74
C GLY A 214 -10.37 7.27 22.59
N VAL A 215 -9.94 7.67 21.38
CA VAL A 215 -9.38 9.00 21.13
C VAL A 215 -10.51 10.03 21.07
N GLN A 216 -10.41 11.08 21.89
CA GLN A 216 -11.39 12.16 21.94
C GLN A 216 -10.98 13.31 21.01
N LEU A 217 -11.71 13.45 19.91
CA LEU A 217 -11.53 14.56 18.98
C LEU A 217 -12.43 15.74 19.34
N GLY A 218 -11.95 16.95 19.06
CA GLY A 218 -12.69 18.19 19.30
C GLY A 218 -14.03 18.23 18.55
N ASP A 219 -14.96 19.02 19.07
CA ASP A 219 -16.37 18.99 18.66
C ASP A 219 -16.65 19.52 17.26
N TRP A 220 -15.69 20.18 16.61
CA TRP A 220 -15.85 20.72 15.26
C TRP A 220 -14.53 20.65 14.49
N THR A 221 -14.58 20.77 13.17
CA THR A 221 -13.44 20.56 12.26
C THR A 221 -12.17 21.31 12.68
N GLY A 222 -12.25 22.60 12.98
CA GLY A 222 -11.05 23.39 13.32
C GLY A 222 -10.47 23.09 14.71
N ALA A 223 -11.26 22.54 15.65
CA ALA A 223 -10.69 21.99 16.88
C ALA A 223 -9.85 20.74 16.57
N GLN A 224 -10.28 19.91 15.62
CA GLN A 224 -9.55 18.71 15.21
C GLN A 224 -8.27 19.04 14.40
N VAL A 225 -8.28 20.15 13.63
CA VAL A 225 -7.10 20.62 12.89
C VAL A 225 -5.89 20.85 13.81
N GLY A 226 -6.11 21.23 15.07
CA GLY A 226 -5.03 21.45 16.05
C GLY A 226 -4.59 20.21 16.83
N GLN A 227 -5.22 19.05 16.62
CA GLN A 227 -4.98 17.86 17.44
C GLN A 227 -3.90 16.95 16.83
N GLY A 228 -3.14 16.30 17.72
CA GLY A 228 -2.12 15.33 17.35
C GLY A 228 -0.89 15.95 16.68
N LYS A 229 -0.09 15.11 16.04
CA LYS A 229 1.14 15.50 15.36
C LYS A 229 0.85 15.92 13.92
N GLN A 230 1.51 16.97 13.46
CA GLN A 230 1.44 17.35 12.04
C GLN A 230 2.12 16.29 11.19
N VAL A 231 1.44 15.86 10.13
CA VAL A 231 2.05 15.05 9.07
C VAL A 231 2.44 16.01 7.94
N PRO A 232 3.71 15.98 7.45
CA PRO A 232 4.21 16.98 6.51
C PRO A 232 3.44 17.06 5.19
N ASP A 233 3.09 15.92 4.61
CA ASP A 233 2.41 15.81 3.34
C ASP A 233 1.76 14.41 3.18
N ILE A 234 1.09 14.21 2.06
CA ILE A 234 0.37 12.96 1.78
C ILE A 234 1.27 11.72 1.62
N ASN A 235 2.54 11.89 1.27
CA ASN A 235 3.48 10.78 1.13
C ASN A 235 3.92 10.23 2.51
N HIS A 236 3.82 11.08 3.53
CA HIS A 236 4.08 10.73 4.93
C HIS A 236 2.82 10.26 5.67
N ALA A 237 1.63 10.48 5.10
CA ALA A 237 0.37 10.07 5.70
C ALA A 237 0.24 8.55 5.79
N GLN A 238 -0.37 8.10 6.89
CA GLN A 238 -0.67 6.72 7.18
C GLN A 238 -2.19 6.51 7.26
N PRO A 239 -2.70 5.33 6.91
CA PRO A 239 -4.11 5.02 7.10
C PRO A 239 -4.54 5.29 8.55
N GLY A 240 -5.68 5.98 8.73
CA GLY A 240 -6.14 6.46 10.02
C GLY A 240 -5.70 7.89 10.38
N ASP A 241 -4.83 8.55 9.60
CA ASP A 241 -4.58 9.98 9.78
C ASP A 241 -5.78 10.82 9.32
N LEU A 242 -5.98 11.99 9.93
CA LEU A 242 -7.02 12.94 9.53
C LEU A 242 -6.51 13.85 8.43
N ILE A 243 -7.31 14.05 7.39
CA ILE A 243 -7.05 14.98 6.29
C ILE A 243 -8.04 16.12 6.36
N PHE A 244 -7.54 17.35 6.28
CA PHE A 244 -8.34 18.57 6.37
C PHE A 244 -8.33 19.35 5.07
N TYR A 245 -9.47 19.95 4.74
CA TYR A 245 -9.67 20.79 3.55
C TYR A 245 -10.23 22.16 3.96
N GLU A 246 -9.99 23.18 3.14
CA GLU A 246 -10.54 24.54 3.31
C GLU A 246 -11.86 24.78 2.56
N ASN A 247 -12.59 25.81 3.01
CA ASN A 247 -13.67 26.51 2.29
C ASN A 247 -14.77 25.63 1.63
N PRO A 248 -15.83 25.23 2.38
CA PRO A 248 -15.92 25.17 3.83
C PRO A 248 -15.09 24.03 4.42
N GLY A 249 -14.62 24.21 5.66
CA GLY A 249 -13.75 23.26 6.36
C GLY A 249 -14.30 21.84 6.37
N HIS A 250 -13.55 20.88 5.81
CA HIS A 250 -13.92 19.47 5.76
C HIS A 250 -12.85 18.59 6.39
N VAL A 251 -13.25 17.46 6.98
CA VAL A 251 -12.33 16.47 7.54
C VAL A 251 -12.68 15.06 7.05
N ALA A 252 -11.65 14.28 6.76
CA ALA A 252 -11.74 12.91 6.30
C ALA A 252 -10.70 12.03 6.99
N ILE A 253 -10.89 10.72 6.95
CA ILE A 253 -9.92 9.75 7.45
C ILE A 253 -9.17 9.16 6.25
N TYR A 254 -7.84 9.29 6.22
CA TYR A 254 -7.02 8.71 5.17
C TYR A 254 -7.07 7.19 5.22
N MET A 255 -7.23 6.54 4.06
CA MET A 255 -7.28 5.09 3.94
C MET A 255 -6.01 4.48 3.34
N GLY A 256 -5.04 5.31 2.95
CA GLY A 256 -4.00 4.91 1.99
C GLY A 256 -4.49 5.02 0.54
N ASN A 257 -3.59 4.76 -0.42
CA ASN A 257 -3.91 4.65 -1.85
C ASN A 257 -4.63 5.88 -2.44
N GLN A 258 -4.28 7.09 -1.98
CA GLN A 258 -4.99 8.33 -2.35
C GLN A 258 -6.50 8.27 -2.14
N LYS A 259 -6.95 7.48 -1.16
CA LYS A 259 -8.35 7.35 -0.81
C LYS A 259 -8.59 7.84 0.60
N MET A 260 -9.79 8.35 0.80
CA MET A 260 -10.27 8.77 2.10
C MET A 260 -11.68 8.25 2.32
N ILE A 261 -12.01 7.98 3.57
CA ILE A 261 -13.38 7.73 4.01
C ILE A 261 -13.88 8.97 4.74
N HIS A 262 -15.04 9.45 4.33
CA HIS A 262 -15.65 10.65 4.89
C HIS A 262 -17.16 10.59 4.71
N ILE A 263 -17.88 11.38 5.50
CA ILE A 263 -19.26 11.71 5.21
C ILE A 263 -19.27 12.94 4.29
N GLY A 264 -19.91 12.82 3.12
CA GLY A 264 -20.04 13.94 2.18
C GLY A 264 -21.49 14.40 2.05
N ASP A 265 -21.66 15.67 1.70
CA ASP A 265 -22.99 16.28 1.58
C ASP A 265 -23.87 15.47 0.62
N ASN A 266 -25.03 15.07 1.12
CA ASN A 266 -26.07 14.32 0.39
C ASN A 266 -25.68 12.91 -0.11
N LYS A 267 -24.50 12.40 0.23
CA LYS A 267 -24.06 11.05 -0.17
C LYS A 267 -23.81 10.09 0.99
N GLY A 268 -23.85 10.60 2.22
CA GLY A 268 -23.55 9.82 3.42
C GLY A 268 -22.07 9.43 3.48
N VAL A 269 -21.74 8.36 4.22
CA VAL A 269 -20.36 7.88 4.34
C VAL A 269 -19.95 7.17 3.07
N GLN A 270 -18.86 7.64 2.48
CA GLN A 270 -18.36 7.19 1.19
C GLN A 270 -16.83 7.13 1.18
N ILE A 271 -16.30 6.35 0.24
CA ILE A 271 -14.87 6.33 -0.09
C ILE A 271 -14.68 7.10 -1.39
N THR A 272 -13.81 8.10 -1.36
CA THR A 272 -13.47 8.92 -2.53
C THR A 272 -11.95 9.03 -2.66
N GLY A 273 -11.49 9.54 -3.81
CA GLY A 273 -10.09 9.97 -3.94
C GLY A 273 -9.83 11.25 -3.12
N LEU A 274 -8.55 11.63 -2.95
CA LEU A 274 -8.17 12.86 -2.23
C LEU A 274 -8.60 14.15 -2.92
N ASN A 275 -8.95 14.08 -4.20
CA ASN A 275 -9.45 15.22 -4.97
C ASN A 275 -10.88 15.57 -4.57
N TYR A 276 -11.04 16.10 -3.36
CA TYR A 276 -12.21 16.88 -2.94
C TYR A 276 -12.24 18.27 -3.62
N THR A 277 -11.16 18.62 -4.32
CA THR A 277 -10.96 19.76 -5.22
C THR A 277 -12.01 19.90 -6.31
N ALA A 278 -12.74 18.84 -6.68
CA ALA A 278 -13.87 18.94 -7.62
C ALA A 278 -15.01 19.85 -7.11
N ARG A 279 -15.01 20.22 -5.82
CA ARG A 279 -15.88 21.27 -5.21
C ARG A 279 -15.15 22.60 -4.95
N GLY A 280 -13.92 22.78 -5.44
CA GLY A 280 -13.07 23.95 -5.17
C GLY A 280 -12.31 23.93 -3.84
N GLN A 281 -12.22 22.77 -3.17
CA GLN A 281 -11.56 22.65 -1.86
C GLN A 281 -10.15 22.08 -1.95
N HIS A 282 -9.18 22.73 -1.30
CA HIS A 282 -7.80 22.26 -1.25
C HIS A 282 -7.49 21.59 0.09
N MET A 283 -6.69 20.51 0.05
CA MET A 283 -6.17 19.88 1.26
C MET A 283 -5.17 20.83 1.90
N THR A 284 -5.37 21.13 3.19
CA THR A 284 -4.56 22.11 3.91
C THR A 284 -3.63 21.47 4.91
N GLN A 285 -4.08 20.43 5.62
CA GLN A 285 -3.32 19.80 6.70
C GLN A 285 -3.62 18.31 6.84
N ILE A 286 -2.66 17.58 7.38
CA ILE A 286 -2.81 16.19 7.77
C ILE A 286 -2.36 16.05 9.23
N ARG A 287 -3.15 15.34 10.05
CA ARG A 287 -2.87 15.13 11.47
C ARG A 287 -2.88 13.66 11.83
N ASN A 288 -1.83 13.22 12.52
CA ASN A 288 -1.79 11.94 13.20
C ASN A 288 -2.28 12.12 14.64
N VAL A 289 -3.43 11.53 14.95
CA VAL A 289 -4.08 11.57 16.27
C VAL A 289 -4.07 10.21 16.98
N ILE A 290 -3.27 9.26 16.49
CA ILE A 290 -3.21 7.87 16.97
C ILE A 290 -1.93 7.61 17.78
N ASP A 291 -0.82 8.24 17.38
CA ASP A 291 0.55 8.00 17.87
C ASP A 291 1.12 9.12 18.75
#